data_AF-B1JB62-F1
#
_entry.id   AF-B1JB62-F1
#
_cell.length_a   1.000
_cell.length_b   1.000
_cell.length_c   1.000
_cell.angle_alpha   90.00
_cell.angle_beta   90.00
_cell.angle_gamma   90.00
#
_symmetry.space_group_name_H-M   'P 1'
#
loop_
_entity.id
_entity.type
_entity.pdbx_description
1 polymer ?
#
loop_
_entity_poly.entity_id
_entity_poly.type
_entity_poly.pdbx_seq_one_letter_code
_entity_poly.pdbx_strand_id
1 'polypeptide(L)' 'MIAINVRGARLVATCATQRRADSGRGGSIINIASTLGERVMPSHMLYSTSKAAVVHKTKSLALEWALYLI' A
#
# COMPACT_ATOMS: atom_id res chain seq x y z
N MET A 1 -3.18 -12.81 -7.54
CA MET A 1 -3.40 -11.88 -6.40
C MET A 1 -2.35 -10.78 -6.28
N ILE A 2 -1.05 -11.06 -6.36
CA ILE A 2 0.01 -10.04 -6.21
C ILE A 2 -0.11 -8.86 -7.19
N ALA A 3 -0.37 -9.12 -8.47
CA ALA A 3 -0.53 -8.08 -9.47
C ALA A 3 -1.65 -7.07 -9.13
N ILE A 4 -2.74 -7.54 -8.52
CA ILE A 4 -3.88 -6.70 -8.16
C ILE A 4 -3.64 -6.05 -6.78
N ASN A 5 -3.47 -6.85 -5.74
CA ASN A 5 -3.42 -6.37 -4.35
C ASN A 5 -2.18 -5.51 -4.07
N VAL A 6 -1.03 -5.88 -4.65
CA VAL A 6 0.24 -5.21 -4.36
C VAL A 6 0.54 -4.15 -5.41
N ARG A 7 0.67 -4.57 -6.68
CA ARG A 7 1.04 -3.67 -7.78
C ARG A 7 -0.08 -2.69 -8.11
N GLY A 8 -1.33 -3.12 -8.21
CA GLY A 8 -2.48 -2.23 -8.47
C GLY A 8 -2.57 -1.11 -7.44
N ALA A 9 -2.56 -1.46 -6.15
CA ALA A 9 -2.58 -0.45 -5.08
C ALA A 9 -1.33 0.45 -5.07
N ARG A 10 -0.16 -0.02 -5.53
CA ARG A 10 1.03 0.84 -5.67
C ARG A 10 0.81 1.89 -6.76
N LEU A 11 0.31 1.49 -7.93
CA LEU A 11 0.09 2.39 -9.05
C LEU A 11 -0.89 3.51 -8.69
N VAL A 12 -1.99 3.16 -8.00
CA VAL A 12 -2.96 4.15 -7.52
C VAL A 12 -2.34 5.09 -6.49
N ALA A 13 -1.60 4.56 -5.51
CA ALA A 13 -0.94 5.37 -4.50
C ALA A 13 0.05 6.36 -5.12
N THR A 14 0.93 5.89 -6.03
CA THR A 14 1.90 6.76 -6.71
C THR A 14 1.22 7.86 -7.52
N CYS A 15 0.16 7.53 -8.27
CA CYS A 15 -0.59 8.52 -9.06
C CYS A 15 -1.28 9.56 -8.16
N ALA A 16 -1.90 9.12 -7.07
CA ALA A 16 -2.57 10.02 -6.13
C ALA A 16 -1.58 10.96 -5.43
N THR A 17 -0.44 10.42 -4.97
CA THR A 17 0.65 11.18 -4.37
C THR A 17 1.20 12.22 -5.34
N GLN A 18 1.51 11.84 -6.58
CA GLN A 18 2.02 12.77 -7.58
C GLN A 18 1.05 13.94 -7.81
N ARG A 19 -0.23 13.64 -8.03
CA ARG A 19 -1.25 14.68 -8.25
C ARG A 19 -1.42 15.61 -7.05
N ARG A 20 -1.30 15.08 -5.84
CA ARG A 20 -1.36 15.84 -4.58
C ARG A 20 -0.17 16.80 -4.47
N ALA A 21 1.05 16.27 -4.68
CA ALA A 21 2.29 17.05 -4.71
C ALA A 21 2.25 18.16 -5.77
N ASP A 22 1.86 17.86 -7.01
CA ASP A 22 1.76 18.84 -8.09
C ASP A 22 0.75 19.97 -7.77
N SER A 23 -0.31 19.65 -7.02
CA SER A 23 -1.31 20.62 -6.58
C SER A 23 -0.94 21.42 -5.34
N GLY A 24 0.23 21.15 -4.73
CA GLY A 24 0.65 21.75 -3.47
C GLY A 24 -0.25 21.38 -2.28
N ARG A 25 -0.95 20.25 -2.35
CA ARG A 25 -1.91 19.80 -1.32
C ARG A 25 -1.44 18.48 -0.72
N GLY A 26 -1.35 18.42 0.60
CA GLY A 26 -1.14 17.16 1.34
C GLY A 26 -2.35 16.22 1.28
N GLY A 27 -2.27 15.08 1.95
CA GLY A 27 -3.33 14.09 1.97
C GLY A 27 -3.03 12.86 2.82
N SER A 28 -3.66 11.74 2.48
CA SER A 28 -3.35 10.46 3.14
C SER A 28 -3.64 9.34 2.19
N ILE A 29 -2.77 8.33 2.16
CA ILE A 29 -2.96 7.11 1.38
C ILE A 29 -3.28 5.98 2.34
N ILE A 30 -4.52 5.48 2.27
CA ILE A 30 -5.00 4.37 3.11
C ILE A 30 -5.09 3.10 2.27
N ASN A 31 -4.17 2.16 2.49
CA ASN A 31 -4.21 0.85 1.85
C ASN A 31 -4.95 -0.16 2.74
N ILE A 32 -5.97 -0.83 2.20
CA ILE A 32 -6.73 -1.84 2.95
C ILE A 32 -6.02 -3.20 2.90
N ALA A 33 -5.51 -3.62 4.05
CA ALA A 33 -4.89 -4.92 4.24
C ALA A 33 -5.92 -5.99 4.68
N SER A 34 -5.51 -6.92 5.55
CA SER A 34 -6.31 -7.97 6.16
C SER A 34 -5.57 -8.45 7.41
N THR A 35 -6.29 -8.99 8.40
CA THR A 35 -5.63 -9.69 9.53
C THR A 35 -4.70 -10.80 9.03
N LEU A 36 -4.99 -11.40 7.87
CA LEU A 36 -4.15 -12.41 7.25
C LEU A 36 -2.82 -11.87 6.68
N GLY A 37 -2.59 -10.56 6.74
CA GLY A 37 -1.27 -9.95 6.51
C GLY A 37 -0.36 -10.00 7.74
N GLU A 38 -0.91 -10.30 8.92
CA GLU A 38 -0.19 -10.39 10.20
C GLU A 38 -0.20 -11.82 10.78
N ARG A 39 -1.17 -12.65 10.38
CA ARG A 39 -1.28 -14.05 10.78
C ARG A 39 -1.59 -14.95 9.58
N VAL A 40 -1.35 -16.25 9.73
CA VAL A 40 -1.55 -17.24 8.66
C VAL A 40 -2.80 -18.09 8.91
N MET A 41 -3.37 -18.64 7.84
CA MET A 41 -4.48 -19.58 7.87
C MET A 41 -4.28 -20.64 6.78
N PRO A 42 -4.63 -21.92 7.02
CA PRO A 42 -4.57 -22.96 5.98
C PRO A 42 -5.33 -22.55 4.71
N SER A 43 -4.84 -22.97 3.55
CA SER A 43 -5.45 -22.71 2.22
C SER A 43 -5.47 -21.24 1.77
N HIS A 44 -4.82 -20.32 2.49
CA HIS A 44 -4.82 -18.87 2.17
C HIS A 44 -3.45 -18.31 1.80
N MET A 45 -2.46 -19.16 1.51
CA MET A 45 -1.06 -18.77 1.29
C MET A 45 -0.91 -17.55 0.38
N LEU A 46 -1.42 -17.59 -0.85
CA LEU A 46 -1.27 -16.48 -1.82
C LEU A 46 -1.97 -15.19 -1.35
N TYR A 47 -3.11 -15.31 -0.67
CA TYR A 47 -3.84 -14.16 -0.16
C TYR A 47 -3.11 -13.52 1.03
N SER A 48 -2.73 -14.32 2.02
CA SER A 48 -1.94 -13.90 3.19
C SER A 48 -0.64 -13.22 2.76
N THR A 49 0.13 -13.84 1.86
CA THR A 49 1.35 -13.23 1.30
C THR A 49 1.06 -11.89 0.63
N SER A 50 -0.01 -11.80 -0.17
CA SER A 50 -0.37 -10.54 -0.83
C SER A 50 -0.74 -9.43 0.14
N LYS A 51 -1.39 -9.76 1.27
CA LYS A 51 -1.81 -8.78 2.28
C LYS A 51 -0.68 -8.38 3.21
N ALA A 52 0.23 -9.31 3.54
CA ALA A 52 1.49 -9.00 4.22
C ALA A 52 2.34 -8.03 3.39
N ALA A 53 2.42 -8.24 2.07
CA ALA A 53 3.09 -7.32 1.16
C ALA A 53 2.43 -5.93 1.13
N VAL A 54 1.10 -5.83 1.22
CA VAL A 54 0.41 -4.53 1.32
C VAL A 54 0.76 -3.79 2.63
N VAL A 55 0.82 -4.50 3.76
CA VAL A 55 1.23 -3.92 5.05
C VAL A 55 2.64 -3.35 4.96
N HIS A 56 3.60 -4.15 4.51
CA HIS A 56 5.00 -3.72 4.45
C HIS A 56 5.19 -2.60 3.41
N LYS A 57 4.57 -2.71 2.23
CA LYS A 57 4.56 -1.65 1.22
C LYS A 57 4.05 -0.32 1.79
N THR A 58 3.00 -0.33 2.59
CA THR A 58 2.45 0.92 3.17
C THR A 58 3.46 1.58 4.11
N LYS A 59 4.19 0.79 4.91
CA LYS A 59 5.29 1.30 5.75
C LYS A 59 6.44 1.87 4.91
N SER A 60 6.85 1.16 3.84
CA SER A 60 7.88 1.65 2.93
C SER A 60 7.49 2.96 2.25
N LEU A 61 6.26 3.04 1.73
CA LEU A 61 5.75 4.27 1.10
C LEU A 61 5.66 5.43 2.09
N ALA A 62 5.25 5.19 3.34
CA ALA A 62 5.23 6.22 4.37
C ALA A 62 6.64 6.77 4.65
N LEU A 63 7.66 5.90 4.68
CA LEU A 63 9.05 6.31 4.84
C LEU A 63 9.57 7.09 3.63
N GLU A 64 9.36 6.56 2.42
CA GLU A 64 9.79 7.18 1.17
C GLU A 64 9.15 8.55 0.95
N TRP A 65 7.90 8.70 1.40
CA TRP A 65 7.12 9.92 1.16
C TRP A 65 7.01 10.87 2.34
N ALA A 66 7.62 10.55 3.47
CA ALA A 66 7.61 11.41 4.67
C ALA A 66 8.07 12.85 4.38
N LEU A 67 8.99 13.02 3.41
CA LEU A 67 9.53 14.32 3.02
C LEU A 67 8.60 15.12 2.10
N TYR A 68 7.60 14.49 1.48
CA TYR A 68 6.74 15.12 0.48
C TYR A 68 5.42 15.67 1.04
N LEU A 69 5.28 15.78 2.38
CA LEU A 69 4.07 16.28 3.07
C LEU A 69 2.77 15.72 2.46
N ILE A 70 2.73 14.40 2.28
CA ILE A 70 1.44 13.71 2.15
C ILE A 70 0.83 13.71 3.54
#